data_AF-A0A951AMJ0-F1
#
_entry.id   AF-A0A951AMJ0-F1
#
_cell.length_a   1.000
_cell.length_b   1.000
_cell.length_c   1.000
_cell.angle_alpha   90.00
_cell.angle_beta   90.00
_cell.angle_gamma   90.00
#
_symmetry.space_group_name_H-M   'P 1'
#
loop_
_entity.id
_entity.type
_entity.pdbx_description
1 polymer ?
#
loop_
_entity_poly.entity_id
_entity_poly.type
_entity_poly.pdbx_seq_one_letter_code
_entity_poly.pdbx_strand_id
1 'polypeptide(L)'
;MLSQHPADYGSDLTDEMERELMRKKISWERQQINGALRRIATGTYGRCRVDGKPIDDERLEAQPTAELCLRHQLEAERSGVR
;
A
#
# COMPACT_ATOMS: atom_id res chain seq x y z
N MET A 1 36.07 10.28 20.99
CA MET A 1 36.21 11.61 20.37
C MET A 1 35.42 11.56 19.07
N LEU A 2 34.13 11.88 19.10
CA LEU A 2 33.27 11.82 17.92
C LEU A 2 33.64 12.98 16.99
N SER A 3 34.37 12.68 15.92
CA SER A 3 34.36 13.51 14.71
C SER A 3 33.01 13.26 14.04
N GLN A 4 31.95 13.90 14.51
CA GLN A 4 30.75 14.09 13.68
C GLN A 4 31.08 15.24 12.73
N HIS A 5 31.48 14.92 11.50
CA HIS A 5 31.70 15.95 10.50
C HIS A 5 30.32 16.53 10.11
N PRO A 6 30.20 17.85 9.90
CA PRO A 6 28.93 18.48 9.54
C PRO A 6 28.27 17.90 8.27
N ALA A 7 29.06 17.26 7.39
CA ALA A 7 28.56 16.54 6.24
C ALA A 7 27.87 15.20 6.59
N ASP A 8 28.34 14.50 7.63
CA ASP A 8 27.79 13.21 8.07
C ASP A 8 26.42 13.40 8.74
N TYR A 9 26.20 14.51 9.46
CA TYR A 9 24.89 14.85 10.03
C TYR A 9 23.78 14.96 8.97
N GLY A 10 24.11 15.51 7.81
CA GLY A 10 23.15 15.60 6.69
C GLY A 10 22.79 14.22 6.15
N SER A 11 23.80 13.36 5.98
CA SER A 11 23.65 11.98 5.49
C SER A 11 22.90 11.08 6.48
N ASP A 12 23.22 11.16 7.77
CA ASP A 12 22.57 10.33 8.80
C ASP A 12 21.08 10.68 8.95
N LEU A 13 20.73 11.95 8.82
CA LEU A 13 19.33 12.40 8.84
C LEU A 13 18.57 11.92 7.61
N THR A 14 19.19 11.89 6.43
CA THR A 14 18.56 11.33 5.23
C THR A 14 18.38 9.82 5.35
N ASP A 15 19.38 9.09 5.86
CA ASP A 15 19.34 7.64 6.01
C ASP A 15 18.27 7.19 7.02
N GLU A 16 18.10 7.92 8.12
CA GLU A 16 17.06 7.61 9.10
C GLU A 16 15.66 7.90 8.53
N MET A 17 15.51 9.01 7.80
CA MET A 17 14.25 9.33 7.12
C MET A 17 13.88 8.25 6.09
N GLU A 18 14.83 7.79 5.29
CA GLU A 18 14.63 6.70 4.33
C GLU A 18 14.21 5.40 5.01
N ARG A 19 14.87 5.03 6.10
CA ARG A 19 14.51 3.86 6.92
C ARG A 19 13.07 3.95 7.44
N GLU A 20 12.66 5.10 7.93
CA GLU A 20 11.29 5.32 8.41
C GLU A 20 10.26 5.24 7.28
N LEU A 21 10.55 5.77 6.10
CA LEU A 21 9.69 5.63 4.93
C LEU A 21 9.55 4.17 4.50
N MET A 22 10.65 3.40 4.50
CA MET A 22 10.60 1.96 4.21
C MET A 22 9.76 1.19 5.24
N ARG A 23 9.93 1.47 6.54
CA ARG A 23 9.12 0.86 7.61
C ARG A 23 7.63 1.12 7.40
N LYS A 24 7.26 2.36 7.08
CA LYS A 24 5.87 2.75 6.79
C LYS A 24 5.32 2.00 5.58
N LYS A 25 6.11 1.91 4.49
CA LYS A 25 5.72 1.17 3.29
C LYS A 25 5.45 -0.31 3.60
N ILE A 26 6.38 -0.99 4.27
CA ILE A 26 6.23 -2.41 4.64
C ILE A 26 5.00 -2.61 5.54
N SER A 27 4.79 -1.73 6.52
CA SER A 27 3.64 -1.79 7.41
C SER A 27 2.32 -1.65 6.62
N TRP A 28 2.26 -0.71 5.68
CA TRP A 28 1.09 -0.51 4.83
C TRP A 28 0.84 -1.72 3.93
N GLU A 29 1.86 -2.26 3.25
CA GLU A 29 1.74 -3.47 2.42
C GLU A 29 1.22 -4.66 3.26
N ARG A 30 1.74 -4.85 4.47
CA ARG A 30 1.26 -5.88 5.41
C ARG A 30 -0.23 -5.70 5.73
N GLN A 31 -0.70 -4.46 5.92
CA GLN A 31 -2.12 -4.19 6.15
C GLN A 31 -2.97 -4.55 4.93
N GLN A 32 -2.52 -4.21 3.72
CA GLN A 32 -3.24 -4.56 2.49
C GLN A 32 -3.35 -6.08 2.30
N ILE A 33 -2.26 -6.82 2.56
CA ILE A 33 -2.24 -8.29 2.50
C ILE A 33 -3.20 -8.89 3.53
N ASN A 34 -3.14 -8.43 4.79
CA ASN A 34 -4.06 -8.90 5.83
C ASN A 34 -5.53 -8.61 5.48
N GLY A 35 -5.81 -7.46 4.86
CA GLY A 35 -7.14 -7.12 4.34
C GLY A 35 -7.61 -8.11 3.27
N ALA A 36 -6.74 -8.46 2.32
CA ALA A 36 -7.02 -9.45 1.29
C ALA A 36 -7.27 -10.84 1.88
N LEU A 37 -6.43 -11.31 2.79
CA LEU A 37 -6.60 -12.59 3.49
C LEU A 37 -7.93 -12.64 4.26
N ARG A 38 -8.31 -11.54 4.92
CA ARG A 38 -9.61 -11.45 5.59
C ARG A 38 -10.77 -11.59 4.60
N ARG A 39 -10.70 -10.94 3.44
CA ARG A 39 -11.71 -11.09 2.39
C ARG A 39 -11.81 -12.51 1.87
N ILE A 40 -10.68 -13.21 1.75
CA ILE A 40 -10.66 -14.64 1.38
C ILE A 40 -11.40 -15.45 2.45
N ALA A 41 -11.06 -15.26 3.72
CA ALA A 41 -11.69 -15.95 4.84
C ALA A 41 -13.22 -15.69 4.92
N THR A 42 -13.66 -14.49 4.54
CA THR A 42 -15.10 -14.14 4.53
C THR A 42 -15.80 -14.43 3.19
N GLY A 43 -15.10 -14.98 2.20
CA GLY A 43 -15.69 -15.27 0.87
C GLY A 43 -16.01 -14.05 0.01
N THR A 44 -15.44 -12.89 0.32
CA THR A 44 -15.66 -11.61 -0.40
C THR A 44 -14.45 -11.19 -1.24
N TYR A 45 -13.42 -12.02 -1.32
CA TYR A 45 -12.27 -11.78 -2.18
C TYR A 45 -12.69 -11.73 -3.66
N GLY A 46 -12.01 -10.89 -4.44
CA GLY A 46 -12.33 -10.66 -5.84
C GLY A 46 -13.62 -9.89 -6.09
N ARG A 47 -14.22 -9.25 -5.08
CA ARG A 47 -15.39 -8.37 -5.24
C ARG A 47 -15.06 -6.94 -4.87
N CYS A 48 -15.50 -6.01 -5.71
CA CYS A 48 -15.33 -4.59 -5.51
C CYS A 48 -16.11 -4.13 -4.27
N ARG A 49 -15.47 -3.38 -3.37
CA ARG A 49 -16.09 -2.88 -2.13
C ARG A 49 -17.21 -1.87 -2.33
N VAL A 50 -17.31 -1.24 -3.51
CA VAL A 50 -18.28 -0.18 -3.78
C VAL A 50 -19.56 -0.72 -4.44
N ASP A 51 -19.44 -1.55 -5.48
CA ASP A 51 -20.61 -2.11 -6.21
C ASP A 51 -20.80 -3.62 -6.04
N GLY A 52 -19.91 -4.33 -5.33
CA GLY A 52 -20.00 -5.78 -5.09
C GLY A 52 -19.75 -6.64 -6.33
N LYS A 53 -19.47 -6.03 -7.48
CA LYS A 53 -19.21 -6.73 -8.74
C LYS A 53 -17.85 -7.44 -8.70
N PRO A 54 -17.66 -8.52 -9.49
CA PRO A 54 -16.36 -9.16 -9.60
C PRO A 54 -15.29 -8.18 -10.09
N ILE A 55 -14.10 -8.26 -9.51
CA ILE A 55 -12.90 -7.57 -9.96
C ILE A 55 -12.28 -8.46 -11.05
N ASP A 56 -11.78 -7.83 -12.11
CA ASP A 56 -11.11 -8.51 -13.21
C ASP A 56 -9.95 -9.39 -12.71
N ASP A 57 -9.85 -10.61 -13.23
CA ASP A 57 -8.82 -11.57 -12.84
C ASP A 57 -7.42 -11.05 -13.20
N GLU A 58 -7.24 -10.42 -14.37
CA GLU A 58 -5.96 -9.82 -14.77
C GLU A 58 -5.49 -8.75 -13.77
N ARG A 59 -6.46 -8.03 -13.17
CA ARG A 59 -6.18 -7.03 -12.13
C ARG A 59 -5.80 -7.67 -10.81
N LEU A 60 -6.41 -8.79 -10.43
CA LEU A 60 -6.06 -9.52 -9.21
C LEU A 60 -4.72 -10.23 -9.35
N GLU A 61 -4.36 -10.71 -10.54
CA GLU A 61 -3.03 -11.25 -10.84
C GLU A 61 -1.95 -10.18 -10.70
N ALA A 62 -2.19 -8.98 -11.25
CA ALA A 62 -1.25 -7.86 -11.15
C ALA A 62 -1.19 -7.25 -9.74
N GLN A 63 -2.34 -7.13 -9.06
CA GLN A 63 -2.46 -6.56 -7.72
C GLN A 63 -3.41 -7.40 -6.84
N PRO A 64 -2.90 -8.45 -6.15
CA PRO A 64 -3.71 -9.37 -5.36
C PRO A 64 -4.45 -8.72 -4.19
N THR A 65 -3.99 -7.57 -3.72
CA THR A 65 -4.63 -6.84 -2.61
C THR A 65 -5.71 -5.87 -3.06
N ALA A 66 -6.02 -5.79 -4.37
CA ALA A 66 -7.02 -4.87 -4.90
C ALA A 66 -8.38 -5.04 -4.20
N GLU A 67 -9.00 -3.92 -3.84
CA GLU A 67 -10.30 -3.87 -3.17
C GLU A 67 -11.40 -3.28 -4.06
N LEU A 68 -11.01 -2.64 -5.17
CA LEU A 68 -11.87 -1.90 -6.08
C LEU A 68 -11.67 -2.39 -7.52
N CYS A 69 -12.76 -2.39 -8.29
CA CYS A 69 -12.67 -2.52 -9.74
C CYS A 69 -12.00 -1.28 -10.35
N LEU A 70 -11.52 -1.40 -11.59
CA LEU A 70 -10.77 -0.33 -12.27
C LEU A 70 -11.53 1.00 -12.29
N ARG A 71 -12.84 0.96 -12.54
CA ARG A 71 -13.69 2.16 -12.56
C ARG A 71 -13.67 2.91 -11.22
N HIS A 72 -13.94 2.23 -10.12
CA HIS A 72 -13.94 2.86 -8.79
C HIS A 72 -12.55 3.24 -8.31
N GLN A 73 -11.51 2.51 -8.73
CA GLN A 73 -10.13 2.91 -8.47
C GLN A 73 -9.82 4.27 -9.10
N LEU A 74 -10.19 4.46 -10.37
CA LEU A 74 -9.98 5.73 -11.08
C LEU A 74 -10.78 6.86 -10.44
N GLU A 75 -12.00 6.58 -9.95
CA GLU A 75 -12.81 7.55 -9.22
C GLU A 75 -12.17 7.95 -7.86
N ALA A 76 -11.60 6.99 -7.12
CA ALA A 76 -10.90 7.22 -5.86
C ALA A 76 -9.64 8.10 -6.08
N GLU A 77 -8.85 7.79 -7.10
CA GLU A 77 -7.63 8.55 -7.43
C GLU A 77 -7.96 9.98 -7.88
N ARG A 78 -9.04 10.18 -8.63
CA ARG A 78 -9.53 11.51 -9.03
C ARG A 78 -10.05 12.34 -7.86
N SER A 79 -10.62 11.70 -6.84
CA SER A 79 -11.15 12.38 -5.65
C SER A 79 -10.09 12.66 -4.59
N GLY A 80 -8.83 12.28 -4.82
CA GLY A 80 -7.72 12.49 -3.88
C GLY A 80 -7.85 11.65 -2.59
N VAL A 81 -8.80 10.72 -2.55
CA VAL A 81 -8.99 9.78 -1.44
C VAL A 81 -8.15 8.57 -1.75
N ARG A 82 -6.99 8.46 -1.10
CA ARG A 82 -6.13 7.28 -1.15
C ARG A 82 -6.05 6.63 0.21
#